data_AF-A0A7X7RSF4-F1
#
_entry.id   AF-A0A7X7RSF4-F1
#
_cell.length_a   1.000
_cell.length_b   1.000
_cell.length_c   1.000
_cell.angle_alpha   90.00
_cell.angle_beta   90.00
_cell.angle_gamma   90.00
#
_symmetry.space_group_name_H-M   'P 1'
#
loop_
_entity.id
_entity.type
_entity.pdbx_description
1 polymer ?
#
loop_
_entity_poly.entity_id
_entity_poly.type
_entity_poly.pdbx_seq_one_letter_code
_entity_poly.pdbx_strand_id
1 'polypeptide(L)'
;VYNQLVYTFHVSRRFEAAHLRLVLRRAGIDPYYTFVPKGKEETRAYRVPIARVMQEQKEETRLLPGMRRTDEVVYNLPGLGKNYMRAVQHRDVISVSANGARVYEFHPWEKNLVRRDSYVGEDIPILDYLSRLSEIGEDPSDYESIWYYF
;
A
#
# COMPACT_ATOMS: atom_id res chain seq x y z
N VAL A 1 -5.01 -23.10 -0.57
CA VAL A 1 -5.83 -22.06 0.10
C VAL A 1 -5.23 -20.70 -0.24
N TYR A 2 -6.03 -19.68 -0.54
CA TYR A 2 -5.52 -18.35 -0.88
C TYR A 2 -5.62 -17.37 0.30
N ASN A 3 -4.59 -16.54 0.49
CA ASN A 3 -4.57 -15.47 1.48
C ASN A 3 -4.82 -14.10 0.84
N GLN A 4 -5.62 -13.28 1.52
CA GLN A 4 -5.84 -11.88 1.20
C GLN A 4 -5.40 -11.06 2.40
N LEU A 5 -4.20 -10.49 2.33
CA LEU A 5 -3.63 -9.63 3.36
C LEU A 5 -4.30 -8.26 3.30
N VAL A 6 -4.58 -7.66 4.46
CA VAL A 6 -4.85 -6.22 4.57
C VAL A 6 -3.58 -5.57 5.16
N TYR A 7 -2.95 -4.67 4.41
CA TYR A 7 -1.67 -4.07 4.77
C TYR A 7 -1.87 -2.94 5.78
N THR A 8 -2.00 -3.32 7.04
CA THR A 8 -2.21 -2.40 8.16
C THR A 8 -0.89 -1.93 8.76
N PHE A 9 -0.96 -0.92 9.64
CA PHE A 9 0.17 -0.45 10.43
C PHE A 9 0.94 -1.60 11.11
N HIS A 10 0.24 -2.59 11.66
CA HIS A 10 0.82 -3.71 12.40
C HIS A 10 1.53 -4.77 11.55
N VAL A 11 1.44 -4.69 10.22
CA VAL A 11 2.18 -5.56 9.28
C VAL A 11 3.06 -4.73 8.34
N SER A 12 3.28 -3.47 8.70
CA SER A 12 3.97 -2.49 7.86
C SER A 12 5.43 -2.27 8.23
N ARG A 13 5.95 -2.97 9.26
CA ARG A 13 7.38 -2.90 9.54
C ARG A 13 8.16 -3.43 8.35
N ARG A 14 9.37 -2.94 8.18
CA ARG A 14 10.20 -3.22 7.01
C ARG A 14 10.40 -4.74 6.84
N PHE A 15 10.00 -5.28 5.69
CA PHE A 15 10.06 -6.71 5.35
C PHE A 15 9.16 -7.64 6.19
N GLU A 16 8.28 -7.12 7.04
CA GLU A 16 7.36 -7.94 7.84
C GLU A 16 6.36 -8.67 6.95
N ALA A 17 5.77 -7.98 5.97
CA ALA A 17 4.86 -8.61 5.01
C ALA A 17 5.59 -9.59 4.08
N ALA A 18 6.82 -9.26 3.67
CA ALA A 18 7.68 -10.18 2.92
C ALA A 18 7.93 -11.49 3.70
N HIS A 19 8.22 -11.38 5.00
CA HIS A 19 8.38 -12.56 5.87
C HIS A 19 7.07 -13.35 6.01
N LEU A 20 5.94 -12.66 6.21
CA LEU A 20 4.63 -13.30 6.30
C LEU A 20 4.30 -14.11 5.03
N ARG A 21 4.58 -13.58 3.84
CA ARG A 21 4.42 -14.32 2.57
C ARG A 21 5.22 -15.61 2.55
N LEU A 22 6.47 -15.59 3.03
CA LEU A 22 7.30 -16.79 3.10
C LEU A 22 6.71 -17.84 4.03
N VAL A 23 6.25 -17.43 5.21
CA VAL A 23 5.66 -18.33 6.20
C VAL A 23 4.35 -18.94 5.69
N LEU A 24 3.46 -18.14 5.11
CA LEU A 24 2.21 -18.63 4.53
C LEU A 24 2.46 -19.69 3.45
N ARG A 25 3.41 -19.45 2.54
CA ARG A 25 3.75 -20.43 1.51
C ARG A 25 4.31 -21.74 2.08
N ARG A 26 5.12 -21.66 3.14
CA ARG A 26 5.61 -22.86 3.84
C ARG A 26 4.47 -23.67 4.46
N ALA A 27 3.37 -23.02 4.83
CA ALA A 27 2.15 -23.65 5.32
C ALA A 27 1.17 -24.08 4.19
N GLY A 28 1.56 -24.00 2.92
CA GLY A 28 0.68 -24.35 1.79
C GLY A 28 -0.43 -23.32 1.51
N ILE A 29 -0.27 -22.08 1.99
CA ILE A 29 -1.18 -20.96 1.75
C ILE A 29 -0.54 -20.01 0.74
N ASP A 30 -1.23 -19.74 -0.36
CA ASP A 30 -0.74 -18.86 -1.41
C ASP A 30 -1.20 -17.42 -1.20
N PRO A 31 -0.28 -16.44 -1.03
CA PRO A 31 -0.62 -15.02 -1.05
C PRO A 31 -1.21 -14.62 -2.40
N TYR A 32 -2.40 -14.02 -2.39
CA TYR A 32 -3.14 -13.66 -3.60
C TYR A 32 -3.37 -12.15 -3.74
N TYR A 33 -3.82 -11.48 -2.68
CA TYR A 33 -3.95 -10.01 -2.66
C TYR A 33 -3.32 -9.41 -1.42
N THR A 34 -2.79 -8.20 -1.60
CA THR A 34 -2.47 -7.28 -0.51
C THR A 34 -3.34 -6.03 -0.67
N PHE A 35 -4.32 -5.86 0.21
CA PHE A 35 -5.24 -4.73 0.21
C PHE A 35 -4.67 -3.55 0.98
N VAL A 36 -4.67 -2.38 0.35
CA VAL A 36 -4.60 -1.12 1.10
C VAL A 36 -5.88 -1.00 1.95
N PRO A 37 -5.79 -0.66 3.26
CA PRO A 37 -6.96 -0.51 4.10
C PRO A 37 -7.92 0.56 3.54
N LYS A 38 -9.23 0.34 3.67
CA LYS A 38 -10.23 1.29 3.15
C LYS A 38 -10.06 2.66 3.80
N GLY A 39 -10.34 3.72 3.03
CA GLY A 39 -10.24 5.11 3.48
C GLY A 39 -11.35 5.55 4.44
N LYS A 40 -11.67 4.72 5.44
CA LYS A 40 -12.68 4.99 6.47
C LYS A 40 -12.03 5.56 7.71
N GLU A 41 -12.62 6.60 8.29
CA GLU A 41 -12.07 7.30 9.47
C GLU A 41 -12.00 6.38 10.69
N GLU A 42 -13.00 5.50 10.86
CA GLU A 42 -13.07 4.52 11.94
C GLU A 42 -11.89 3.53 11.90
N THR A 43 -11.23 3.40 10.75
CA THR A 43 -10.07 2.53 10.54
C THR A 43 -8.75 3.29 10.39
N ARG A 44 -8.73 4.60 10.64
CA ARG A 44 -7.53 5.45 10.49
C ARG A 44 -6.30 4.90 11.22
N ALA A 45 -6.49 4.37 12.43
CA ALA A 45 -5.42 3.77 13.21
C ALA A 45 -4.72 2.57 12.51
N TYR A 46 -5.43 1.83 11.65
CA TYR A 46 -4.86 0.71 10.91
C TYR A 46 -4.23 1.11 9.58
N ARG A 47 -4.50 2.33 9.09
CA ARG A 47 -4.01 2.78 7.78
C ARG A 47 -2.52 3.11 7.84
N VAL A 48 -1.90 3.00 6.68
CA VAL A 48 -0.52 3.41 6.40
C VAL A 48 -0.50 4.20 5.10
N PRO A 49 0.50 5.06 4.89
CA PRO A 49 0.67 5.73 3.60
C PRO A 49 0.80 4.69 2.48
N ILE A 50 0.13 4.90 1.35
CA ILE A 50 0.25 4.12 0.12
C ILE A 50 1.71 3.97 -0.30
N ALA A 51 2.48 5.04 -0.14
CA ALA A 51 3.92 5.07 -0.37
C ALA A 51 4.67 3.97 0.42
N ARG A 52 4.21 3.63 1.64
CA ARG A 52 4.80 2.56 2.44
C ARG A 52 4.57 1.19 1.81
N VAL A 53 3.37 0.91 1.34
CA VAL A 53 3.06 -0.37 0.67
C VAL A 53 3.87 -0.54 -0.60
N MET A 54 4.04 0.57 -1.34
CA MET A 54 4.88 0.61 -2.54
C MET A 54 6.36 0.43 -2.23
N GLN A 55 6.85 1.04 -1.16
CA GLN A 55 8.21 0.86 -0.66
C GLN A 55 8.47 -0.61 -0.34
N GLU A 56 7.59 -1.26 0.44
CA GLU A 56 7.69 -2.69 0.75
C GLU A 56 7.80 -3.54 -0.52
N GLN A 57 6.88 -3.36 -1.48
CA GLN A 57 6.85 -4.12 -2.75
C GLN A 57 8.11 -3.93 -3.60
N LYS A 58 8.66 -2.71 -3.66
CA LYS A 58 9.86 -2.44 -4.46
C LYS A 58 11.14 -2.90 -3.75
N GLU A 59 11.21 -2.80 -2.41
CA GLU A 59 12.40 -3.21 -1.67
C GLU A 59 12.50 -4.73 -1.53
N GLU A 60 11.37 -5.43 -1.35
CA GLU A 60 11.35 -6.89 -1.22
C GLU A 60 11.84 -7.62 -2.48
N THR A 61 11.88 -6.95 -3.65
CA THR A 61 12.41 -7.54 -4.88
C THR A 61 13.89 -7.89 -4.77
N ARG A 62 14.60 -7.24 -3.84
CA ARG A 62 16.01 -7.50 -3.53
C ARG A 62 16.20 -8.74 -2.66
N LEU A 63 15.13 -9.21 -2.01
CA LEU A 63 15.16 -10.34 -1.07
C LEU A 63 14.49 -11.59 -1.65
N LEU A 64 13.41 -11.41 -2.41
CA LEU A 64 12.55 -12.51 -2.86
C LEU A 64 12.41 -12.55 -4.39
N PRO A 65 12.53 -13.73 -5.02
CA PRO A 65 12.29 -13.87 -6.45
C PRO A 65 10.81 -13.63 -6.78
N GLY A 66 10.51 -13.23 -8.02
CA GLY A 66 9.14 -12.92 -8.46
C GLY A 66 8.14 -14.07 -8.22
N MET A 67 8.59 -15.33 -8.35
CA MET A 67 7.77 -16.52 -8.07
C MET A 67 7.28 -16.62 -6.61
N ARG A 68 7.88 -15.87 -5.69
CA ARG A 68 7.47 -15.82 -4.27
C ARG A 68 6.59 -14.61 -3.94
N ARG A 69 6.51 -13.62 -4.85
CA ARG A 69 5.81 -12.34 -4.70
C ARG A 69 4.69 -12.22 -5.74
N THR A 70 3.73 -13.13 -5.66
CA THR A 70 2.66 -13.26 -6.67
C THR A 70 1.40 -12.50 -6.29
N ASP A 71 1.31 -11.98 -5.07
CA ASP A 71 0.17 -11.19 -4.65
C ASP A 71 0.18 -9.81 -5.27
N GLU A 72 -0.98 -9.36 -5.72
CA GLU A 72 -1.15 -8.03 -6.28
C GLU A 72 -1.58 -7.04 -5.19
N VAL A 73 -0.94 -5.87 -5.16
CA VAL A 73 -1.36 -4.79 -4.27
C VAL A 73 -2.52 -4.04 -4.90
N VAL A 74 -3.65 -4.00 -4.20
CA VAL A 74 -4.88 -3.39 -4.68
C VAL A 74 -5.50 -2.46 -3.65
N TYR A 75 -6.19 -1.43 -4.13
CA TYR A 75 -6.98 -0.54 -3.31
C TYR A 75 -8.44 -0.55 -3.76
N ASN A 76 -9.37 -0.81 -2.84
CA ASN A 76 -10.80 -0.80 -3.13
C ASN A 76 -11.36 0.61 -2.98
N LEU A 77 -11.63 1.23 -4.11
CA LEU A 77 -12.09 2.62 -4.19
C LEU A 77 -13.59 2.72 -4.47
N PRO A 78 -14.29 3.66 -3.82
CA PRO A 78 -15.69 3.98 -4.15
C PRO A 78 -15.86 4.27 -5.64
N GLY A 79 -16.84 3.63 -6.28
CA GLY A 79 -17.16 3.86 -7.71
C GLY A 79 -16.18 3.25 -8.72
N LEU A 80 -14.95 2.89 -8.32
CA LEU A 80 -13.90 2.36 -9.21
C LEU A 80 -13.60 0.87 -9.00
N GLY A 81 -13.98 0.29 -7.85
CA GLY A 81 -13.66 -1.10 -7.53
C GLY A 81 -12.18 -1.30 -7.17
N LYS A 82 -11.58 -2.39 -7.63
CA LYS A 82 -10.17 -2.72 -7.35
C LYS A 82 -9.24 -1.94 -8.26
N ASN A 83 -8.47 -1.03 -7.68
CA ASN A 83 -7.41 -0.30 -8.37
C ASN A 83 -6.04 -0.93 -8.06
N TYR A 84 -5.26 -1.27 -9.08
CA TYR A 84 -3.96 -1.94 -8.93
C TYR A 84 -2.86 -0.92 -8.65
N MET A 85 -2.23 -1.00 -7.47
CA MET A 85 -1.25 -0.01 -7.04
C MET A 85 0.09 -0.12 -7.79
N ARG A 86 0.37 -1.26 -8.45
CA ARG A 86 1.55 -1.39 -9.32
C ARG A 86 1.37 -0.71 -10.68
N ALA A 87 0.12 -0.54 -11.12
CA ALA A 87 -0.22 0.13 -12.37
C ALA A 87 -0.17 1.64 -12.17
N VAL A 88 1.00 2.24 -12.42
CA VAL A 88 1.21 3.69 -12.26
C VAL A 88 0.17 4.49 -13.06
N GLN A 89 -0.22 4.02 -14.25
CA GLN A 89 -1.24 4.65 -15.08
C GLN A 89 -2.64 4.76 -14.44
N HIS A 90 -2.88 4.12 -13.30
CA HIS A 90 -4.17 4.17 -12.60
C HIS A 90 -4.21 5.17 -11.44
N ARG A 91 -3.12 5.89 -11.16
CA ARG A 91 -3.14 6.98 -10.17
C ARG A 91 -2.14 8.09 -10.52
N ASP A 92 -2.42 9.28 -10.04
CA ASP A 92 -1.49 10.40 -10.02
C ASP A 92 -1.40 10.98 -8.61
N VAL A 93 -0.21 11.43 -8.19
CA VAL A 93 -0.05 12.28 -7.00
C VAL A 93 -0.25 13.72 -7.45
N ILE A 94 -1.35 14.35 -7.03
CA ILE A 94 -1.73 15.69 -7.48
C ILE A 94 -1.38 16.79 -6.48
N SER A 95 -1.12 16.44 -5.21
CA SER A 95 -0.68 17.38 -4.18
C SER A 95 0.03 16.68 -3.02
N VAL A 96 0.88 17.42 -2.31
CA VAL A 96 1.55 16.99 -1.06
C VAL A 96 1.39 18.09 -0.01
N SER A 97 0.76 17.76 1.11
CA SER A 97 0.54 18.64 2.25
C SER A 97 1.81 18.80 3.11
N ALA A 98 1.89 19.84 3.94
CA ALA A 98 3.06 20.11 4.78
C ALA A 98 3.39 18.98 5.78
N ASN A 99 2.39 18.19 6.19
CA ASN A 99 2.56 17.00 7.03
C ASN A 99 2.95 15.73 6.25
N GLY A 100 3.20 15.86 4.94
CA GLY A 100 3.53 14.75 4.05
C GLY A 100 2.33 13.91 3.60
N ALA A 101 1.09 14.31 3.91
CA ALA A 101 -0.07 13.67 3.32
C ALA A 101 -0.09 13.89 1.81
N ARG A 102 -0.50 12.88 1.06
CA ARG A 102 -0.57 12.94 -0.40
C ARG A 102 -2.01 12.87 -0.85
N VAL A 103 -2.35 13.70 -1.82
CA VAL A 103 -3.62 13.62 -2.51
C VAL A 103 -3.40 12.84 -3.79
N TYR A 104 -4.11 11.72 -3.92
CA TYR A 104 -4.09 10.88 -5.10
C TYR A 104 -5.36 11.08 -5.92
N GLU A 105 -5.21 11.20 -7.23
CA GLU A 105 -6.30 11.00 -8.18
C GLU A 105 -6.20 9.59 -8.74
N PHE A 106 -7.23 8.78 -8.57
CA PHE A 106 -7.31 7.42 -9.08
C PHE A 106 -8.22 7.34 -10.29
N HIS A 107 -7.77 6.59 -11.29
CA HIS A 107 -8.47 6.46 -12.56
C HIS A 107 -9.12 5.09 -12.72
N PRO A 108 -10.27 4.99 -13.40
CA PRO A 108 -10.85 3.71 -13.77
C PRO A 108 -9.89 2.93 -14.68
N TRP A 109 -9.91 1.60 -14.57
CA TRP A 109 -9.16 0.72 -15.48
C TRP A 109 -9.85 0.61 -16.86
N GLU A 110 -11.17 0.81 -16.92
CA GLU A 110 -12.00 0.80 -18.14
C GLU A 110 -11.85 2.08 -18.97
N LYS A 111 -10.67 2.71 -18.96
CA LYS A 111 -10.38 3.92 -19.76
C LYS A 111 -10.82 3.62 -21.20
N ASN A 112 -11.85 4.33 -21.68
CA ASN A 112 -12.46 4.25 -23.02
C ASN A 112 -13.60 3.24 -23.26
N LEU A 113 -14.02 2.46 -22.27
CA LEU A 113 -15.20 1.56 -22.43
C LEU A 113 -16.47 2.18 -21.83
N VAL A 114 -16.34 2.80 -20.66
CA VAL A 114 -17.42 3.50 -19.97
C VAL A 114 -16.86 4.77 -19.35
N ARG A 115 -17.58 5.89 -19.46
CA ARG A 115 -17.20 7.13 -18.78
C ARG A 115 -17.46 6.92 -17.27
N ARG A 116 -16.38 6.81 -16.50
CA ARG A 116 -16.42 6.80 -15.04
C ARG A 116 -15.57 7.95 -14.51
N ASP A 117 -16.07 8.59 -13.46
CA ASP A 117 -15.36 9.66 -12.78
C ASP A 117 -14.13 9.10 -12.04
N SER A 118 -13.08 9.93 -11.94
CA SER A 118 -11.93 9.63 -11.10
C SER A 118 -12.31 9.71 -9.61
N TYR A 119 -11.49 9.11 -8.76
CA TYR A 119 -11.63 9.23 -7.31
C TYR A 119 -10.44 10.01 -6.77
N VAL A 120 -10.71 11.14 -6.11
CA VAL A 120 -9.68 11.93 -5.43
C VAL A 120 -9.74 11.64 -3.93
N GLY A 121 -8.61 11.30 -3.33
CA GLY A 121 -8.53 11.01 -1.91
C GLY A 121 -7.21 11.44 -1.28
N GLU A 122 -7.29 12.00 -0.07
CA GLU A 122 -6.12 12.24 0.78
C GLU A 122 -5.75 10.95 1.54
N ASP A 123 -4.44 10.70 1.58
CA ASP A 123 -3.86 9.56 2.27
C ASP A 123 -3.31 9.92 3.65
N ILE A 124 -2.95 8.91 4.44
CA ILE A 124 -2.36 9.11 5.77
C ILE A 124 -1.07 9.94 5.65
N PRO A 125 -0.89 10.99 6.49
CA PRO A 125 0.34 11.77 6.51
C PRO A 125 1.56 10.89 6.76
N ILE A 126 2.61 11.06 5.94
CA ILE A 126 3.85 10.30 6.11
C ILE A 126 4.51 10.65 7.46
N LEU A 127 4.45 11.91 7.90
CA LEU A 127 5.03 12.30 9.19
C LEU A 127 4.31 11.63 10.36
N ASP A 128 2.97 11.56 10.34
CA ASP A 128 2.19 10.82 11.35
C ASP A 128 2.62 9.35 11.41
N TYR A 129 2.80 8.71 10.25
CA TYR A 129 3.23 7.32 10.17
C TYR A 129 4.63 7.09 10.76
N LEU A 130 5.60 7.96 10.42
CA LEU A 130 6.97 7.87 10.92
C LEU A 130 7.02 8.10 12.45
N SER A 131 6.25 9.05 12.97
CA SER A 131 6.13 9.26 14.42
C SER A 131 5.58 8.02 15.12
N ARG A 132 4.54 7.39 14.58
CA ARG A 132 3.97 6.16 15.13
C ARG A 132 4.93 4.97 15.10
N LEU A 133 5.79 4.87 14.08
CA LEU A 133 6.85 3.87 14.04
C LEU A 133 7.87 4.11 15.17
N SER A 134 8.28 5.36 15.37
CA SER A 134 9.17 5.72 16.48
C SER A 134 8.59 5.39 17.85
N GLU A 135 7.29 5.63 18.06
CA GLU A 135 6.57 5.31 19.30
C GLU A 135 6.59 3.82 19.65
N ILE A 136 6.68 2.93 18.66
CA ILE A 136 6.76 1.48 18.85
C ILE A 136 8.20 0.94 18.81
N GLY A 137 9.21 1.83 18.79
CA GLY A 137 10.63 1.50 18.86
C GLY A 137 11.30 1.20 17.51
N GLU A 138 10.65 1.47 16.38
CA GLU A 138 11.29 1.39 15.06
C GLU A 138 12.11 2.66 14.79
N ASP A 139 13.20 2.55 14.04
CA ASP A 139 13.98 3.70 13.60
C ASP A 139 13.35 4.30 12.32
N PRO A 140 12.81 5.54 12.34
CA PRO A 140 12.21 6.15 11.16
C PRO A 140 13.17 6.31 9.97
N SER A 141 14.48 6.35 10.21
CA SER A 141 15.48 6.47 9.14
C SER A 141 15.50 5.23 8.23
N ASP A 142 15.16 4.05 8.75
CA ASP A 142 15.02 2.82 7.95
C ASP A 142 13.90 2.92 6.90
N TYR A 143 13.00 3.89 7.05
CA TYR A 143 11.83 4.10 6.21
C TYR A 143 11.96 5.36 5.35
N GLU A 144 13.04 6.14 5.44
CA GLU A 144 13.17 7.46 4.80
C GLU A 144 12.95 7.44 3.28
N SER A 145 13.25 6.31 2.63
CA SER A 145 13.05 6.16 1.19
C SER A 145 11.58 6.29 0.77
N ILE A 146 10.62 6.19 1.72
CA ILE A 146 9.17 6.31 1.51
C ILE A 146 8.78 7.55 0.69
N TRP A 147 9.53 8.65 0.81
CA TRP A 147 9.29 9.89 0.08
C TRP A 147 9.46 9.75 -1.44
N TYR A 148 10.17 8.73 -1.92
CA TYR A 148 10.48 8.50 -3.34
C TYR A 148 9.57 7.48 -4.04
N TYR A 149 8.51 7.01 -3.39
CA TYR A 149 7.55 6.05 -3.96
C TYR A 149 6.22 6.72 -4.29
N PHE A 150 6.02 7.15 -5.55
CA PHE A 150 4.82 7.81 -6.07
C PHE A 150 3.87 6.84 -6.76
#